data_AF-A0A0Q8UP73-F1
#
_entry.id   AF-A0A0Q8UP73-F1
#
_cell.length_a   1.000
_cell.length_b   1.000
_cell.length_c   1.000
_cell.angle_alpha   90.00
_cell.angle_beta   90.00
_cell.angle_gamma   90.00
#
_symmetry.space_group_name_H-M   'P 1'
#
loop_
_entity.id
_entity.type
_entity.pdbx_description
1 polymer ?
#
loop_
_entity_poly.entity_id
_entity_poly.type
_entity_poly.pdbx_seq_one_letter_code
_entity_poly.pdbx_strand_id
1 'polypeptide(L)'
;MRKTGPMRFTEHELTAALTGTAKALLASDRKQRRKGVDVETAWAEMDRYQRFVMLDALGEQVLPVLVALPDAPVEPGTRPSYDDQVVADVVSGLVGEDRGRVRRAVEVKARTALVQVALAHVPPRLDPDALLTDES
;
A
#
# COMPACT_ATOMS: atom_id res chain seq x y z
N MET A 1 15.37 25.89 9.76
CA MET A 1 14.63 24.65 9.46
C MET A 1 13.81 24.89 8.19
N ARG A 2 14.25 24.37 7.05
CA ARG A 2 13.44 24.39 5.82
C ARG A 2 12.34 23.36 5.99
N LYS A 3 11.07 23.77 5.80
CA LYS A 3 9.95 22.84 5.76
C LYS A 3 10.14 21.94 4.54
N THR A 4 10.33 20.65 4.78
CA THR A 4 10.25 19.60 3.75
C THR A 4 8.91 19.80 3.03
N GLY A 5 8.94 20.00 1.71
CA GLY A 5 7.74 20.24 0.92
C GLY A 5 6.76 19.06 0.99
N PRO A 6 5.49 19.27 0.62
CA PRO A 6 4.48 18.20 0.56
C PRO A 6 5.02 16.99 -0.24
N MET A 7 5.09 15.81 0.40
CA MET A 7 5.81 14.63 -0.11
C MET A 7 4.87 13.60 -0.76
N ARG A 8 5.28 13.10 -1.93
CA ARG A 8 4.66 11.99 -2.68
C ARG A 8 5.42 10.68 -2.53
N PHE A 9 4.71 9.56 -2.66
CA PHE A 9 5.33 8.23 -2.71
C PHE A 9 6.25 8.08 -3.93
N THR A 10 7.39 7.45 -3.71
CA THR A 10 8.34 6.99 -4.73
C THR A 10 7.90 5.66 -5.33
N GLU A 11 8.41 5.32 -6.50
CA GLU A 11 8.16 4.01 -7.13
C GLU A 11 8.54 2.82 -6.23
N HIS A 12 9.67 2.95 -5.51
CA HIS A 12 10.12 1.93 -4.57
C HIS A 12 9.11 1.73 -3.42
N GLU A 13 8.60 2.82 -2.85
CA GLU A 13 7.60 2.79 -1.77
C GLU A 13 6.28 2.18 -2.27
N LEU A 14 5.82 2.56 -3.47
CA LEU A 14 4.62 1.98 -4.07
C LEU A 14 4.77 0.47 -4.35
N THR A 15 5.93 0.06 -4.85
CA THR A 15 6.24 -1.35 -5.12
C THR A 15 6.26 -2.18 -3.83
N ALA A 16 6.88 -1.65 -2.78
CA ALA A 16 6.93 -2.29 -1.47
C ALA A 16 5.53 -2.39 -0.83
N ALA A 17 4.74 -1.31 -0.89
CA ALA A 17 3.36 -1.29 -0.40
C ALA A 17 2.50 -2.37 -1.10
N LEU A 18 2.58 -2.45 -2.43
CA LEU A 18 1.80 -3.41 -3.21
C LEU A 18 2.24 -4.85 -2.95
N THR A 19 3.55 -5.10 -2.89
CA THR A 19 4.11 -6.44 -2.62
C THR A 19 3.76 -6.91 -1.21
N GLY A 20 3.87 -6.03 -0.22
CA GLY A 20 3.48 -6.32 1.15
C GLY A 20 1.99 -6.61 1.31
N THR A 21 1.14 -5.84 0.61
CA THR A 21 -0.31 -6.10 0.56
C THR A 21 -0.63 -7.47 -0.02
N ALA A 22 0.04 -7.84 -1.11
CA ALA A 22 -0.14 -9.15 -1.73
C ALA A 22 0.23 -10.28 -0.76
N LYS A 23 1.38 -10.16 -0.08
CA LYS A 23 1.80 -11.12 0.95
C LYS A 23 0.82 -11.19 2.12
N ALA A 24 0.33 -10.06 2.62
CA ALA A 24 -0.65 -10.03 3.71
C ALA A 24 -1.97 -10.74 3.36
N LEU A 25 -2.43 -10.60 2.11
CA LEU A 25 -3.58 -11.35 1.61
C LEU A 25 -3.29 -12.84 1.45
N LEU A 26 -2.10 -13.19 0.94
CA LEU A 26 -1.67 -14.57 0.82
C LEU A 26 -1.61 -15.27 2.20
N ALA A 27 -1.10 -14.57 3.22
CA ALA A 27 -1.07 -15.04 4.60
C ALA A 27 -2.48 -15.21 5.21
N SER A 28 -3.43 -14.41 4.74
CA SER A 28 -4.84 -14.49 5.16
C SER A 28 -5.63 -15.59 4.44
N ASP A 29 -5.10 -16.12 3.33
CA ASP A 29 -5.76 -17.17 2.55
C ASP A 29 -5.90 -18.47 3.35
N ARG A 30 -7.12 -19.01 3.39
CA ARG A 30 -7.46 -20.18 4.19
C ARG A 30 -6.72 -21.44 3.73
N LYS A 31 -6.46 -21.58 2.43
CA LYS A 31 -5.76 -22.75 1.87
C LYS A 31 -4.30 -22.71 2.28
N GLN A 32 -3.65 -21.54 2.22
CA GLN A 32 -2.26 -21.39 2.67
C GLN A 32 -2.12 -21.58 4.18
N ARG A 33 -3.00 -20.96 4.97
CA ARG A 33 -3.02 -21.15 6.43
C ARG A 33 -3.15 -22.61 6.85
N ARG A 34 -3.96 -23.41 6.14
CA ARG A 34 -4.13 -24.85 6.41
C ARG A 34 -2.88 -25.66 6.09
N LYS A 35 -2.06 -25.22 5.14
CA LYS A 35 -0.79 -25.87 4.81
C LYS A 35 0.31 -25.55 5.83
N GLY A 36 0.13 -24.53 6.68
CA GLY A 36 1.13 -24.11 7.66
C GLY A 36 2.42 -23.57 7.03
N VAL A 37 2.36 -23.15 5.76
CA VAL A 37 3.52 -22.62 5.03
C VAL A 37 3.67 -21.14 5.37
N ASP A 38 4.91 -20.72 5.61
CA ASP A 38 5.24 -19.31 5.83
C ASP A 38 4.96 -18.47 4.58
N VAL A 39 4.54 -17.22 4.78
CA VAL A 39 4.13 -16.34 3.68
C VAL A 39 5.27 -16.03 2.72
N GLU A 40 6.52 -15.93 3.20
CA GLU A 40 7.67 -15.68 2.34
C GLU A 40 7.96 -16.91 1.47
N THR A 41 7.85 -18.10 2.03
CA THR A 41 7.94 -19.35 1.27
C THR A 41 6.82 -19.46 0.23
N ALA A 42 5.57 -19.25 0.64
CA ALA A 42 4.42 -19.33 -0.27
C ALA A 42 4.54 -18.31 -1.41
N TRP A 43 5.00 -17.09 -1.12
CA TRP A 43 5.26 -16.08 -2.13
C TRP A 43 6.41 -16.48 -3.08
N ALA A 44 7.51 -17.02 -2.53
CA ALA A 44 8.67 -17.48 -3.29
C ALA A 44 8.33 -18.64 -4.24
N GLU A 45 7.41 -19.51 -3.85
CA GLU A 45 6.92 -20.65 -4.65
C GLU A 45 5.94 -20.25 -5.77
N MET A 46 5.32 -19.06 -5.69
CA MET A 46 4.46 -18.57 -6.77
C MET A 46 5.27 -18.31 -8.04
N ASP A 47 4.73 -18.72 -9.18
CA ASP A 47 5.30 -18.38 -10.47
C ASP A 47 5.09 -16.88 -10.81
N ARG A 48 5.77 -16.42 -11.86
CA ARG A 48 5.71 -15.01 -12.30
C ARG A 48 4.29 -14.59 -12.67
N TYR A 49 3.52 -15.47 -13.31
CA TYR A 49 2.16 -15.16 -13.76
C TYR A 49 1.21 -15.03 -12.57
N GLN A 50 1.28 -15.92 -11.60
CA GLN A 50 0.51 -15.87 -10.36
C GLN A 50 0.77 -14.58 -9.58
N ARG A 51 2.05 -14.19 -9.44
CA ARG A 51 2.40 -12.91 -8.81
C ARG A 51 1.86 -11.73 -9.61
N PHE A 52 1.98 -11.77 -10.94
CA PHE A 52 1.47 -10.71 -11.82
C PHE A 52 -0.05 -10.51 -11.64
N VAL A 53 -0.85 -11.57 -11.76
CA VAL A 53 -2.31 -11.49 -11.60
C VAL A 53 -2.70 -10.91 -10.25
N MET A 54 -2.01 -11.30 -9.18
CA MET A 54 -2.27 -10.78 -7.84
C MET A 54 -1.89 -9.30 -7.71
N LEU A 55 -0.70 -8.91 -8.18
CA LEU A 55 -0.22 -7.53 -8.11
C LEU A 55 -1.05 -6.60 -9.00
N ASP A 56 -1.46 -7.06 -10.18
CA ASP A 56 -2.29 -6.30 -11.13
C ASP A 56 -3.66 -5.96 -10.53
N ALA A 57 -4.38 -6.98 -10.04
CA ALA A 57 -5.68 -6.79 -9.40
C ALA A 57 -5.61 -5.89 -8.15
N LEU A 58 -4.53 -5.99 -7.36
CA LEU A 58 -4.30 -5.11 -6.21
C LEU A 58 -3.90 -3.71 -6.64
N GLY A 59 -3.12 -3.58 -7.72
CA GLY A 59 -2.65 -2.31 -8.25
C GLY A 59 -3.79 -1.40 -8.64
N GLU A 60 -4.81 -1.94 -9.31
CA GLU A 60 -6.04 -1.22 -9.67
C GLU A 60 -6.80 -0.65 -8.47
N GLN A 61 -6.74 -1.34 -7.33
CA GLN A 61 -7.43 -0.94 -6.11
C GLN A 61 -6.58 0.01 -5.26
N VAL A 62 -5.28 -0.23 -5.13
CA VAL A 62 -4.45 0.46 -4.14
C VAL A 62 -3.75 1.68 -4.73
N LEU A 63 -3.14 1.56 -5.90
CA LEU A 63 -2.26 2.61 -6.45
C LEU A 63 -2.99 3.93 -6.73
N PRO A 64 -4.20 3.96 -7.32
CA PRO A 64 -4.92 5.21 -7.52
C PRO A 64 -5.19 5.96 -6.22
N VAL A 65 -5.42 5.24 -5.11
CA VAL A 65 -5.66 5.85 -3.80
C VAL A 65 -4.36 6.42 -3.26
N LEU A 66 -3.27 5.64 -3.24
CA LEU A 66 -1.97 6.09 -2.72
C LEU A 66 -1.46 7.35 -3.44
N VAL A 67 -1.67 7.44 -4.75
CA VAL A 67 -1.27 8.61 -5.56
C VAL A 67 -2.19 9.82 -5.32
N ALA A 68 -3.45 9.60 -4.94
CA ALA A 68 -4.42 10.65 -4.66
C ALA A 68 -4.44 11.10 -3.18
N LEU A 69 -3.71 10.41 -2.29
CA LEU A 69 -3.58 10.83 -0.90
C LEU A 69 -2.94 12.22 -0.83
N PRO A 70 -3.37 13.06 0.14
CA PRO A 70 -2.76 14.36 0.33
C PRO A 70 -1.30 14.18 0.71
N ASP A 71 -0.48 15.08 0.20
CA ASP A 71 0.92 15.13 0.57
C ASP A 71 1.06 15.38 2.08
N ALA A 72 1.82 14.53 2.76
CA ALA A 72 2.04 14.61 4.19
C ALA A 72 3.53 14.79 4.50
N PRO A 73 3.91 15.60 5.51
CA PRO A 73 5.29 15.61 5.99
C PRO A 73 5.60 14.27 6.66
N VAL A 74 6.63 13.58 6.18
CA VAL A 74 7.12 12.33 6.75
C VAL A 74 8.57 12.54 7.17
N GLU A 75 8.84 12.38 8.47
CA GLU A 75 10.20 12.47 8.99
C GLU A 75 11.04 11.31 8.46
N PRO A 76 12.31 11.53 8.09
CA PRO A 76 13.21 10.44 7.74
C PRO A 76 13.28 9.36 8.83
N GLY A 77 13.35 8.10 8.42
CA GLY A 77 13.31 6.95 9.32
C GLY A 77 11.92 6.59 9.84
N THR A 78 10.88 7.35 9.50
CA THR A 78 9.49 7.06 9.88
C THR A 78 8.65 6.64 8.68
N ARG A 79 7.50 5.99 8.94
CA ARG A 79 6.55 5.62 7.88
C ARG A 79 5.46 6.68 7.76
N PRO A 80 4.92 6.90 6.55
CA PRO A 80 3.71 7.69 6.40
C PRO A 80 2.55 7.03 7.14
N SER A 81 1.75 7.85 7.81
CA SER A 81 0.53 7.43 8.50
C SER A 81 -0.61 8.36 8.09
N TYR A 82 -1.74 7.76 7.75
CA TYR A 82 -2.96 8.46 7.36
C TYR A 82 -4.12 7.93 8.21
N ASP A 83 -4.98 8.83 8.68
CA ASP A 83 -6.23 8.45 9.33
C ASP A 83 -7.12 7.69 8.33
N ASP A 84 -7.84 6.68 8.81
CA ASP A 84 -8.86 5.96 8.06
C ASP A 84 -9.86 6.90 7.38
N GLN A 85 -10.21 8.02 8.03
CA GLN A 85 -11.14 8.99 7.44
C GLN A 85 -10.54 9.65 6.19
N VAL A 86 -9.28 10.05 6.23
CA VAL A 86 -8.59 10.66 5.07
C VAL A 86 -8.53 9.68 3.91
N VAL A 87 -8.19 8.41 4.20
CA VAL A 87 -8.17 7.36 3.19
C VAL A 87 -9.58 7.11 2.63
N ALA A 88 -10.60 7.02 3.49
CA ALA A 88 -11.99 6.81 3.09
C ALA A 88 -12.53 7.94 2.21
N ASP A 89 -12.15 9.19 2.45
CA ASP A 89 -12.58 10.33 1.64
C ASP A 89 -11.98 10.25 0.23
N VAL A 90 -10.68 9.93 0.12
CA VAL A 90 -10.02 9.71 -1.19
C VAL A 90 -10.64 8.53 -1.93
N VAL A 91 -10.85 7.41 -1.23
CA VAL A 91 -11.50 6.22 -1.81
C VAL A 91 -12.91 6.55 -2.28
N SER A 92 -13.70 7.28 -1.49
CA SER A 92 -15.05 7.73 -1.83
C SER A 92 -15.05 8.57 -3.11
N GLY A 93 -14.08 9.47 -3.29
CA GLY A 93 -13.94 10.26 -4.52
C GLY A 93 -13.58 9.44 -5.76
N LEU A 94 -12.93 8.28 -5.59
CA LEU A 94 -12.53 7.38 -6.69
C LEU A 94 -13.59 6.30 -7.01
N VAL A 95 -14.47 5.99 -6.06
CA VAL A 95 -15.58 5.04 -6.27
C VAL A 95 -16.76 5.79 -6.88
N GLY A 96 -17.09 5.45 -8.13
CA GLY A 96 -18.20 6.04 -8.86
C GLY A 96 -19.55 5.94 -8.13
N GLU A 97 -20.45 6.88 -8.44
CA GLU A 97 -21.75 7.00 -7.77
C GLU A 97 -22.82 6.01 -8.29
N ASP A 98 -22.54 5.32 -9.39
CA ASP A 98 -23.49 4.44 -10.10
C ASP A 98 -23.86 3.16 -9.34
N ARG A 99 -23.21 2.91 -8.20
CA ARG A 99 -23.46 1.74 -7.34
C ARG A 99 -24.48 2.11 -6.27
N GLY A 100 -25.46 1.24 -6.04
CA GLY A 100 -26.43 1.44 -4.94
C GLY A 100 -25.75 1.69 -3.59
N ARG A 101 -26.33 2.57 -2.76
CA ARG A 101 -25.74 3.15 -1.54
C ARG A 101 -25.00 2.15 -0.63
N VAL A 102 -25.60 0.98 -0.38
CA VAL A 102 -24.99 -0.05 0.48
C VAL A 102 -23.74 -0.67 -0.15
N ARG A 103 -23.79 -1.00 -1.45
CA ARG A 103 -22.64 -1.58 -2.16
C ARG A 103 -21.47 -0.61 -2.18
N ARG A 104 -21.76 0.67 -2.44
CA ARG A 104 -20.76 1.73 -2.40
C ARG A 104 -20.11 1.85 -1.03
N ALA A 105 -20.89 1.86 0.06
CA ALA A 105 -20.34 1.96 1.41
C ALA A 105 -19.43 0.76 1.76
N VAL A 106 -19.80 -0.46 1.36
CA VAL A 106 -18.98 -1.66 1.56
C VAL A 106 -17.67 -1.58 0.77
N GLU A 107 -17.73 -1.16 -0.50
CA GLU A 107 -16.56 -0.99 -1.36
C GLU A 107 -15.59 0.04 -0.80
N VAL A 108 -16.10 1.20 -0.38
CA VAL A 108 -15.28 2.24 0.26
C VAL A 108 -14.58 1.66 1.48
N LYS A 109 -15.32 1.02 2.39
CA LYS A 109 -14.76 0.44 3.61
C LYS A 109 -13.71 -0.64 3.32
N ALA A 110 -13.98 -1.54 2.38
CA ALA A 110 -13.06 -2.62 2.02
C ALA A 110 -11.77 -2.07 1.39
N ARG A 111 -11.89 -1.10 0.49
CA ARG A 111 -10.74 -0.48 -0.18
C ARG A 111 -9.94 0.39 0.79
N THR A 112 -10.57 1.09 1.72
CA THR A 112 -9.87 1.80 2.82
C THR A 112 -9.03 0.83 3.65
N ALA A 113 -9.61 -0.29 4.09
CA ALA A 113 -8.86 -1.29 4.87
C ALA A 113 -7.68 -1.87 4.06
N LEU A 114 -7.87 -2.12 2.76
CA LEU A 114 -6.82 -2.60 1.88
C LEU A 114 -5.67 -1.59 1.74
N VAL A 115 -5.98 -0.30 1.62
CA VAL A 115 -4.98 0.77 1.54
C VAL A 115 -4.24 0.94 2.86
N GLN A 116 -4.91 0.77 4.01
CA GLN A 116 -4.22 0.76 5.30
C GLN A 116 -3.22 -0.38 5.43
N VAL A 117 -3.57 -1.57 4.92
CA VAL A 117 -2.61 -2.69 4.82
C VAL A 117 -1.43 -2.30 3.93
N ALA A 118 -1.66 -1.61 2.82
CA ALA A 118 -0.59 -1.15 1.93
C ALA A 118 0.34 -0.13 2.60
N LEU A 119 -0.23 0.87 3.28
CA LEU A 119 0.53 1.89 4.03
C LEU A 119 1.42 1.26 5.11
N ALA A 120 0.94 0.22 5.79
CA ALA A 120 1.73 -0.52 6.78
C ALA A 120 2.95 -1.24 6.18
N HIS A 121 3.01 -1.42 4.86
CA HIS A 121 4.13 -2.03 4.14
C HIS A 121 5.02 -1.02 3.40
N VAL A 122 4.68 0.28 3.43
CA VAL A 122 5.57 1.34 2.94
C VAL A 122 6.82 1.37 3.81
N PRO A 123 8.04 1.26 3.24
CA PRO A 123 9.27 1.28 4.02
C PRO A 123 9.42 2.63 4.77
N PRO A 124 10.14 2.66 5.90
CA PRO A 124 10.52 3.92 6.52
C PRO A 124 11.23 4.83 5.53
N ARG A 125 10.93 6.13 5.59
CA ARG A 125 11.42 7.10 4.63
C ARG A 125 12.94 7.18 4.69
N LEU A 126 13.59 7.09 3.53
CA LEU A 126 15.02 7.39 3.43
C LEU A 126 15.22 8.90 3.51
N ASP A 127 16.24 9.32 4.26
CA ASP A 127 16.64 10.72 4.34
C ASP A 127 17.20 11.18 2.98
N PRO A 128 16.58 12.17 2.32
CA PRO A 128 17.08 12.69 1.05
C PRO A 128 18.47 13.33 1.18
N ASP A 129 18.86 13.78 2.37
CA ASP A 129 20.17 14.37 2.66
C ASP A 129 21.21 13.33 3.12
N ALA A 130 20.81 12.06 3.31
CA ALA A 130 21.75 10.98 3.64
C ALA A 130 22.56 10.46 2.43
N LEU A 131 22.46 11.13 1.27
CA LEU A 131 23.25 10.77 0.09
C LEU A 131 24.74 11.08 0.29
N LEU A 132 25.49 9.99 0.51
CA LEU A 132 26.84 9.71 0.00
C LEU A 132 28.00 10.57 0.55
N THR A 133 28.48 10.22 1.75
CA THR A 133 29.93 10.30 2.03
C THR A 133 30.51 8.89 1.99
N ASP A 134 30.71 8.37 0.78
CA ASP A 134 31.80 7.41 0.58
C ASP A 134 33.11 8.21 0.67
N GLU A 135 33.60 8.43 1.89
CA GLU A 135 35.00 8.72 2.13
C GLU A 135 35.51 7.73 3.17
N SER A 136 36.13 6.63 2.70
CA SER A 136 37.41 6.04 3.16
C SER A 136 37.58 4.62 2.62
#